data_AF-A0A5C8K793-F1
#
_entry.id   AF-A0A5C8K793-F1
#
_cell.length_a   1.000
_cell.length_b   1.000
_cell.length_c   1.000
_cell.angle_alpha   90.00
_cell.angle_beta   90.00
_cell.angle_gamma   90.00
#
_symmetry.space_group_name_H-M   'P 1'
#
loop_
_entity.id
_entity.type
_entity.pdbx_description
1 polymer ?
#
loop_
_entity_poly.entity_id
_entity_poly.type
_entity_poly.pdbx_seq_one_letter_code
_entity_poly.pdbx_strand_id
1 'polypeptide(L)'
;MDYSRAILSGTRSLLNQHFGTTDFKASTLDGLHLQTAVAVCHLLRNNLSKLLQILYRIDVDEQKVKKVMTCQTTAEVAENMAHLIIKRELQKVQTRFMYNRQN
;
A
#
# COMPACT_ATOMS: atom_id res chain seq x y z
N MET A 1 0.72 3.71 -16.67
CA MET A 1 1.87 2.79 -16.59
C MET A 1 1.32 1.40 -16.30
N ASP A 2 1.38 0.49 -17.27
CA ASP A 2 0.87 -0.86 -17.08
C ASP A 2 1.95 -1.74 -16.44
N TYR A 3 1.74 -2.10 -15.17
CA TYR A 3 2.59 -3.08 -14.49
C TYR A 3 2.24 -4.48 -14.99
N SER A 4 3.23 -5.37 -15.05
CA SER A 4 2.98 -6.75 -15.44
C SER A 4 2.00 -7.41 -14.47
N ARG A 5 1.16 -8.32 -14.98
CA ARG A 5 0.17 -9.06 -14.16
C ARG A 5 0.83 -9.78 -12.96
N ALA A 6 2.07 -10.24 -13.12
CA ALA A 6 2.84 -10.87 -12.05
C ALA A 6 3.23 -9.89 -10.92
N ILE A 7 3.59 -8.65 -11.26
CA ILE A 7 3.90 -7.63 -10.24
C ILE A 7 2.63 -7.23 -9.49
N LEU A 8 1.51 -7.05 -10.20
CA LEU A 8 0.23 -6.69 -9.59
C LEU A 8 -0.30 -7.80 -8.69
N SER A 9 -0.19 -9.06 -9.09
CA SER A 9 -0.60 -10.19 -8.25
C SER A 9 0.26 -10.32 -6.99
N GLY A 10 1.58 -10.14 -7.11
CA GLY A 10 2.49 -10.12 -5.97
C GLY A 10 2.19 -8.97 -5.00
N THR A 11 1.93 -7.78 -5.52
CA THR A 11 1.60 -6.59 -4.72
C THR A 11 0.30 -6.80 -3.96
N ARG A 12 -0.73 -7.31 -4.64
CA ARG A 12 -2.00 -7.68 -4.01
C ARG A 12 -1.83 -8.69 -2.87
N SER A 13 -0.98 -9.71 -3.06
CA SER A 13 -0.70 -10.70 -2.02
C SER A 13 -0.08 -10.07 -0.78
N LEU A 14 0.87 -9.15 -0.95
CA LEU A 14 1.52 -8.46 0.17
C LEU A 14 0.54 -7.53 0.90
N LEU A 15 -0.30 -6.80 0.18
CA LEU A 15 -1.36 -5.98 0.80
C LEU A 15 -2.30 -6.83 1.66
N ASN A 16 -2.80 -7.94 1.12
CA ASN A 16 -3.65 -8.86 1.87
C ASN A 16 -2.95 -9.36 3.15
N GLN A 17 -1.66 -9.70 3.07
CA GLN A 17 -0.85 -10.13 4.22
C GLN A 17 -0.69 -9.01 5.26
N HIS A 18 -0.37 -7.79 4.84
CA HIS A 18 -0.14 -6.66 5.74
C HIS A 18 -1.40 -6.21 6.47
N PHE A 19 -2.53 -6.14 5.75
CA PHE A 19 -3.81 -5.73 6.32
C PHE A 19 -4.55 -6.87 7.02
N GLY A 20 -4.12 -8.13 6.81
CA GLY A 20 -4.75 -9.32 7.36
C GLY A 20 -6.16 -9.54 6.80
N THR A 21 -6.37 -9.24 5.52
CA THR A 21 -7.65 -9.40 4.82
C THR A 21 -7.44 -10.04 3.44
N THR A 22 -8.52 -10.46 2.79
CA THR A 22 -8.57 -10.91 1.39
C THR A 22 -9.40 -9.99 0.50
N ASP A 23 -9.69 -8.77 0.97
CA ASP A 23 -10.54 -7.80 0.27
C ASP A 23 -9.84 -7.15 -0.94
N PHE A 24 -8.51 -7.18 -0.98
CA PHE A 24 -7.75 -6.69 -2.12
C PHE A 24 -7.87 -7.69 -3.27
N LYS A 25 -8.74 -7.38 -4.22
CA LYS A 25 -9.08 -8.24 -5.37
C LYS A 25 -8.81 -7.59 -6.72
N ALA A 26 -8.60 -6.28 -6.75
CA ALA A 26 -8.39 -5.54 -7.99
C ALA A 26 -7.22 -6.11 -8.81
N SER A 27 -7.42 -6.14 -10.12
CA SER A 27 -6.42 -6.59 -11.10
C SER A 27 -5.66 -5.42 -11.74
N THR A 28 -6.04 -4.18 -11.41
CA THR A 28 -5.43 -2.94 -11.90
C THR A 28 -4.78 -2.18 -10.75
N LEU A 29 -3.79 -1.34 -11.08
CA LEU A 29 -3.12 -0.50 -10.10
C LEU A 29 -4.09 0.47 -9.42
N ASP A 30 -4.90 1.16 -10.22
CA ASP A 30 -5.84 2.16 -9.70
C ASP A 30 -6.89 1.52 -8.79
N GLY A 31 -7.34 0.31 -9.12
CA GLY A 31 -8.25 -0.44 -8.27
C GLY A 31 -7.61 -0.85 -6.94
N LEU A 32 -6.34 -1.28 -6.96
CA LEU A 32 -5.60 -1.59 -5.73
C LEU A 32 -5.36 -0.34 -4.89
N HIS A 33 -5.05 0.79 -5.53
CA HIS A 33 -4.90 2.08 -4.87
C HIS A 33 -6.19 2.50 -4.17
N LEU A 34 -7.32 2.45 -4.87
CA LEU A 34 -8.63 2.79 -4.31
C LEU A 34 -8.99 1.89 -3.12
N GLN A 35 -8.81 0.57 -3.26
CA GLN A 35 -9.05 -0.38 -2.16
C GLN A 35 -8.15 -0.08 -0.94
N THR A 36 -6.90 0.30 -1.19
CA THR A 36 -5.95 0.66 -0.13
C THR A 36 -6.36 1.96 0.55
N ALA A 37 -6.78 2.98 -0.21
CA ALA A 37 -7.26 4.24 0.34
C ALA A 37 -8.50 4.03 1.22
N VAL A 38 -9.45 3.18 0.80
CA VAL A 38 -10.63 2.83 1.61
C VAL A 38 -10.20 2.14 2.92
N ALA A 39 -9.31 1.15 2.86
CA ALA A 39 -8.81 0.45 4.03
C ALA A 39 -8.06 1.38 5.00
N VAL A 40 -7.22 2.27 4.46
CA VAL A 40 -6.50 3.29 5.24
C VAL A 40 -7.48 4.27 5.88
N CYS A 41 -8.46 4.78 5.14
CA CYS A 41 -9.48 5.69 5.67
C CYS A 41 -10.26 5.06 6.84
N HIS A 42 -10.61 3.78 6.71
CA HIS A 42 -11.22 3.02 7.80
C HIS A 42 -10.31 2.93 9.02
N LEU A 43 -9.02 2.62 8.85
CA LEU A 43 -8.07 2.55 9.97
C LEU A 43 -7.78 3.93 10.57
N LEU A 44 -7.73 5.00 9.78
CA LEU A 44 -7.56 6.36 10.29
C LEU A 44 -8.67 6.74 11.26
N ARG A 45 -9.91 6.34 10.96
CA ARG A 45 -11.09 6.65 11.78
C ARG A 45 -11.26 5.72 12.98
N ASN A 46 -10.94 4.44 12.80
CA ASN A 46 -11.31 3.40 13.77
C ASN A 46 -10.12 2.85 14.57
N ASN A 47 -8.90 2.86 14.01
CA ASN A 47 -7.72 2.28 14.65
C ASN A 47 -6.39 2.80 14.05
N LEU A 48 -6.01 4.03 14.42
CA LEU A 48 -4.77 4.66 13.94
C LEU A 48 -3.53 3.84 14.33
N SER A 49 -3.50 3.26 15.53
CA SER A 49 -2.38 2.44 16.00
C SER A 49 -2.11 1.24 15.08
N LYS A 50 -3.17 0.57 14.60
CA LYS A 50 -3.04 -0.52 13.62
C LYS A 50 -2.48 -0.01 12.29
N LEU A 51 -2.90 1.16 11.82
CA LEU A 51 -2.35 1.77 10.60
C LEU A 51 -0.84 2.00 10.74
N LEU A 52 -0.39 2.63 11.82
CA LEU A 52 1.02 2.92 12.05
C LEU A 52 1.87 1.63 12.10
N GLN A 53 1.37 0.57 12.74
CA GLN A 53 2.04 -0.73 12.75
C GLN A 53 2.18 -1.35 11.35
N ILE A 54 1.15 -1.21 10.50
CA ILE A 54 1.19 -1.67 9.11
C ILE A 54 2.25 -0.88 8.33
N LEU A 55 2.24 0.45 8.43
CA LEU A 55 3.19 1.32 7.73
C LEU A 55 4.64 1.01 8.09
N TYR A 56 4.92 0.73 9.36
CA TYR A 56 6.25 0.32 9.82
C TYR A 56 6.68 -1.03 9.21
N ARG A 57 5.80 -2.03 9.16
CA ARG A 57 6.07 -3.33 8.51
C ARG A 57 6.29 -3.22 7.00
N ILE A 58 5.67 -2.22 6.38
CA ILE A 58 5.79 -1.96 4.95
C ILE A 58 7.09 -1.20 4.62
N ASP A 59 7.81 -0.70 5.63
CA ASP A 59 9.00 0.17 5.44
C ASP A 59 8.64 1.46 4.69
N VAL A 60 7.53 2.08 5.10
CA VAL A 60 7.16 3.43 4.65
C VAL A 60 7.94 4.46 5.48
N ASP A 61 8.58 5.39 4.78
CA ASP A 61 9.33 6.50 5.36
C ASP A 61 8.45 7.34 6.31
N GLU A 62 8.85 7.41 7.58
CA GLU A 62 8.11 8.12 8.63
C GLU A 62 7.97 9.62 8.35
N GLN A 63 8.96 10.26 7.71
CA GLN A 63 8.88 11.67 7.37
C GLN A 63 7.79 11.91 6.32
N LYS A 64 7.65 10.99 5.35
CA LYS A 64 6.57 11.06 4.35
C LYS A 64 5.21 10.81 5.00
N VAL A 65 5.12 9.86 5.93
CA VAL A 65 3.91 9.63 6.72
C VAL A 65 3.48 10.88 7.46
N LYS A 66 4.40 11.53 8.19
CA LYS A 66 4.13 12.78 8.92
C LYS A 66 3.65 13.88 7.99
N LYS A 67 4.30 14.05 6.83
CA LYS A 67 3.88 15.03 5.82
C LYS A 67 2.47 14.75 5.29
N VAL A 68 2.13 13.50 5.06
CA VAL A 68 0.77 13.14 4.59
C VAL A 68 -0.27 13.39 5.68
N MET A 69 0.06 13.18 6.96
CA MET A 69 -0.84 13.49 8.07
C MET A 69 -1.19 14.97 8.21
N THR A 70 -0.44 15.89 7.57
CA THR A 70 -0.76 17.33 7.58
C THR A 70 -1.75 17.74 6.49
N CYS A 71 -2.25 16.80 5.66
CA CYS A 71 -3.30 17.09 4.67
C CYS A 71 -4.60 17.55 5.36
N GLN A 72 -5.42 18.31 4.63
CA GLN A 72 -6.57 19.01 5.21
C GLN A 72 -7.72 18.05 5.54
N THR A 73 -7.87 16.98 4.77
CA THR A 73 -8.98 16.04 4.93
C THR A 73 -8.51 14.60 5.12
N THR A 74 -9.27 13.79 5.86
CA THR A 74 -8.98 12.36 6.03
C THR A 74 -8.94 11.62 4.68
N ALA A 75 -9.71 12.07 3.69
CA ALA A 75 -9.72 11.50 2.36
C ALA A 75 -8.37 11.72 1.65
N GLU A 76 -7.86 12.94 1.66
CA GLU A 76 -6.53 13.26 1.12
C GLU A 76 -5.42 12.49 1.85
N VAL A 77 -5.50 12.41 3.18
CA VAL A 77 -4.55 11.62 3.98
C VAL A 77 -4.58 10.16 3.52
N ALA A 78 -5.77 9.57 3.35
CA ALA A 78 -5.94 8.18 2.96
C ALA A 78 -5.44 7.89 1.54
N GLU A 79 -5.74 8.77 0.58
CA GLU A 79 -5.25 8.65 -0.80
C GLU A 79 -3.72 8.75 -0.87
N ASN A 80 -3.15 9.77 -0.24
CA ASN A 80 -1.69 9.95 -0.25
C ASN A 80 -0.97 8.82 0.49
N MET A 81 -1.56 8.30 1.58
CA MET A 81 -1.03 7.12 2.28
C MET A 81 -1.09 5.87 1.42
N ALA A 82 -2.21 5.64 0.73
CA ALA A 82 -2.35 4.52 -0.19
C ALA A 82 -1.30 4.56 -1.29
N HIS A 83 -1.02 5.75 -1.83
CA HIS A 83 0.06 5.94 -2.80
C HIS A 83 1.43 5.51 -2.25
N LEU A 84 1.78 5.92 -1.01
CA LEU A 84 3.05 5.55 -0.38
C LEU A 84 3.16 4.03 -0.16
N ILE A 85 2.09 3.41 0.33
CA ILE A 85 2.01 1.96 0.57
C ILE A 85 2.21 1.19 -0.75
N ILE A 86 1.40 1.51 -1.76
CA ILE A 86 1.43 0.84 -3.07
C ILE A 86 2.81 0.99 -3.71
N LYS A 87 3.39 2.19 -3.67
CA LYS A 87 4.72 2.44 -4.22
C LYS A 87 5.79 1.56 -3.57
N ARG A 88 5.76 1.37 -2.25
CA ARG A 88 6.73 0.50 -1.55
C ARG A 88 6.51 -0.97 -1.86
N GLU A 89 5.28 -1.43 -1.88
CA GLU A 89 4.99 -2.83 -2.19
C GLU A 89 5.35 -3.20 -3.63
N LEU A 90 5.08 -2.32 -4.60
CA LEU A 90 5.53 -2.48 -5.98
C LEU A 90 7.05 -2.60 -6.08
N GLN A 91 7.78 -1.73 -5.37
CA GLN A 91 9.24 -1.78 -5.36
C GLN A 91 9.76 -3.12 -4.81
N LYS A 92 9.21 -3.61 -3.69
CA LYS A 92 9.60 -4.92 -3.13
C LYS A 92 9.38 -6.05 -4.12
N VAL A 93 8.22 -6.08 -4.79
CA VAL A 93 7.89 -7.14 -5.75
C VAL A 93 8.79 -7.04 -6.99
N GLN A 94 9.04 -5.83 -7.50
CA GLN A 94 9.96 -5.61 -8.60
C GLN A 94 11.37 -6.07 -8.25
N THR A 95 11.89 -5.68 -7.09
CA THR A 95 13.21 -6.10 -6.61
C THR A 95 13.31 -7.63 -6.55
N ARG A 96 12.32 -8.30 -5.94
CA ARG A 96 12.27 -9.78 -5.90
C ARG A 96 12.22 -10.41 -7.29
N PHE A 97 11.45 -9.84 -8.20
CA PHE A 97 11.35 -10.34 -9.57
C PHE A 97 12.67 -10.21 -10.34
N MET A 98 13.38 -9.10 -10.17
CA MET A 98 14.68 -8.88 -10.82
C MET A 98 15.75 -9.84 -10.30
N TYR A 99 15.83 -10.06 -8.98
CA TYR A 99 16.78 -11.00 -8.39
C TYR A 99 16.47 -12.46 -8.73
N ASN A 100 15.19 -12.86 -8.77
CA ASN A 100 14.81 -14.21 -9.19
C ASN A 100 15.09 -14.50 -10.67
N ARG A 101 15.36 -13.48 -11.50
CA ARG A 101 15.72 -13.65 -12.92
C ARG A 101 17.23 -13.71 -13.17
N GLN A 102 18.05 -13.41 -12.16
CA GLN A 102 19.52 -13.39 -12.25
C GLN A 102 20.19 -14.60 -11.60
N ASN A 103 19.41 -15.49 -10.96
CA ASN A 103 19.81 -16.82 -10.53
C ASN A 103 19.14 -17.88 -11.40
#